data_AF-A0A956CL94-F1
#
_entry.id   AF-A0A956CL94-F1
#
_cell.length_a   1.000
_cell.length_b   1.000
_cell.length_c   1.000
_cell.angle_alpha   90.00
_cell.angle_beta   90.00
_cell.angle_gamma   90.00
#
_symmetry.space_group_name_H-M   'P 1'
#
loop_
_entity.id
_entity.type
_entity.pdbx_description
1 polymer ?
#
loop_
_entity_poly.entity_id
_entity_poly.type
_entity_poly.pdbx_seq_one_letter_code
_entity_poly.pdbx_strand_id
1 'polypeptide(L)'
;MTTRESAVRVSTPPKRQLRNFLLDPRFQLKYTTMVVVVTAIVASIGGYFVFQYSQGQTESMMVQLMADPSLDPSLVDGLVQDARNHDRDLLVWIITGIVAMVVTLGFTGIVITHKMAGPVFKMKRLLREVAAGDLSRKPGLRKGDELQSLFQTFSEMVDALRERQRDTLVTLDELIKTPGASNDAKVRALRDRVRASLGDPPEEGE
;
A
#
# COMPACT_ATOMS: atom_id res chain seq x y z
N MET A 1 15.36 29.77 51.42
CA MET A 1 15.88 29.36 50.10
C MET A 1 15.80 27.85 50.01
N THR A 2 14.84 27.29 49.27
CA THR A 2 14.80 25.86 48.92
C THR A 2 14.16 25.75 47.54
N THR A 3 15.01 25.67 46.53
CA THR A 3 14.64 25.53 45.12
C THR A 3 14.19 24.08 44.88
N ARG A 4 12.93 23.85 44.47
CA ARG A 4 12.47 22.55 43.99
C ARG A 4 12.89 22.37 42.55
N GLU A 5 13.78 21.41 42.33
CA GLU A 5 14.30 21.01 41.02
C GLU A 5 13.23 20.15 40.31
N SER A 6 12.60 20.71 39.27
CA SER A 6 11.63 20.00 38.44
C SER A 6 12.34 19.06 37.48
N ALA A 7 12.34 17.77 37.79
CA ALA A 7 12.85 16.72 36.91
C ALA A 7 11.99 16.58 35.65
N VAL A 8 12.58 16.89 34.49
CA VAL A 8 11.99 16.68 33.15
C VAL A 8 11.86 15.17 32.91
N ARG A 9 10.63 14.66 32.82
CA ARG A 9 10.37 13.28 32.39
C ARG A 9 10.51 13.21 30.86
N VAL A 10 11.61 12.66 30.39
CA VAL A 10 11.78 12.27 28.98
C VAL A 10 10.85 11.10 28.70
N SER A 11 9.82 11.31 27.87
CA SER A 11 8.94 10.23 27.40
C SER A 11 9.62 9.45 26.27
N THR A 12 9.87 8.16 26.50
CA THR A 12 10.45 7.25 25.51
C THR A 12 9.47 7.09 24.33
N PRO A 13 9.93 7.10 23.05
CA PRO A 13 9.04 6.93 21.90
C PRO A 13 8.31 5.58 21.97
N PRO A 14 7.00 5.51 21.64
CA PRO A 14 6.25 4.27 21.71
C PRO A 14 6.86 3.22 20.76
N LYS A 15 7.20 2.06 21.33
CA LYS A 15 7.72 0.89 20.60
C LYS A 15 6.65 0.44 19.59
N ARG A 16 6.92 0.61 18.29
CA ARG A 16 5.97 0.24 17.23
C ARG A 16 5.80 -1.28 17.23
N GLN A 17 4.63 -1.74 17.66
CA GLN A 17 4.33 -3.16 17.76
C GLN A 17 4.05 -3.72 16.36
N LEU A 18 4.78 -4.77 15.96
CA LEU A 18 4.66 -5.45 14.65
C LEU A 18 3.23 -5.94 14.35
N ARG A 19 2.41 -6.13 15.38
CA ARG A 19 0.99 -6.50 15.26
C ARG A 19 0.14 -5.42 14.56
N ASN A 20 0.63 -4.18 14.47
CA ASN A 20 -0.04 -3.08 13.78
C ASN A 20 0.34 -2.98 12.28
N PHE A 21 1.11 -3.93 11.75
CA PHE A 21 1.50 -3.96 10.33
C PHE A 21 0.35 -4.41 9.41
N LEU A 22 -0.59 -5.19 9.93
CA LEU A 22 -1.77 -5.67 9.18
C LEU A 22 -2.97 -4.77 9.48
N LEU A 23 -2.97 -3.55 8.94
CA LEU A 23 -4.14 -2.65 9.06
C LEU A 23 -5.33 -3.17 8.26
N ASP A 24 -5.08 -3.92 7.17
CA ASP A 24 -6.10 -4.53 6.31
C ASP A 24 -5.62 -5.85 5.66
N PRO A 25 -5.51 -6.95 6.44
CA PRO A 25 -4.92 -8.22 5.98
C PRO A 25 -5.66 -8.85 4.79
N ARG A 26 -6.97 -8.61 4.68
CA ARG A 26 -7.80 -9.17 3.60
C ARG A 26 -7.43 -8.61 2.23
N PHE A 27 -7.14 -7.31 2.15
CA PHE A 27 -6.76 -6.67 0.90
C PHE A 27 -5.35 -7.12 0.46
N GLN A 28 -4.39 -7.13 1.38
CA GLN A 28 -3.01 -7.55 1.12
C GLN A 28 -2.95 -9.00 0.63
N LEU A 29 -3.58 -9.92 1.36
CA LEU A 29 -3.58 -11.34 1.00
C LEU A 29 -4.27 -11.59 -0.35
N LYS A 30 -5.37 -10.92 -0.65
CA LYS A 30 -6.11 -11.15 -1.90
C LYS A 30 -5.25 -10.87 -3.13
N TYR A 31 -4.67 -9.67 -3.22
CA TYR A 31 -3.92 -9.26 -4.41
C TYR A 31 -2.52 -9.88 -4.47
N THR A 32 -1.82 -9.98 -3.33
CA THR A 32 -0.51 -10.66 -3.32
C THR A 32 -0.65 -12.13 -3.69
N THR A 33 -1.65 -12.85 -3.16
CA THR A 33 -1.89 -14.25 -3.52
C THR A 33 -2.27 -14.39 -4.99
N MET A 34 -3.12 -13.50 -5.51
CA MET A 34 -3.49 -13.50 -6.93
C MET A 34 -2.25 -13.38 -7.83
N VAL A 35 -1.37 -12.41 -7.57
CA VAL A 35 -0.14 -12.22 -8.34
C VAL A 35 0.78 -13.43 -8.22
N VAL A 36 1.01 -13.93 -7.00
CA VAL A 36 1.87 -15.10 -6.76
C VAL A 36 1.35 -16.34 -7.50
N VAL A 37 0.05 -16.61 -7.45
CA VAL A 37 -0.56 -17.78 -8.12
C VAL A 37 -0.44 -17.65 -9.63
N VAL A 38 -0.77 -16.49 -10.20
CA VAL A 38 -0.65 -16.27 -11.65
C VAL A 38 0.81 -16.41 -12.09
N THR A 39 1.76 -15.83 -11.36
CA THR A 39 3.18 -15.97 -11.68
C THR A 39 3.65 -17.41 -11.54
N ALA A 40 3.23 -18.14 -10.51
CA ALA A 40 3.59 -19.54 -10.33
C ALA A 40 3.06 -20.40 -11.49
N ILE A 41 1.83 -20.17 -11.95
CA ILE A 41 1.25 -20.86 -13.11
C ILE A 41 2.07 -20.57 -14.37
N VAL A 42 2.32 -19.31 -14.69
CA VAL A 42 3.08 -18.91 -15.88
C VAL A 42 4.50 -19.49 -15.85
N ALA A 43 5.17 -19.39 -14.70
CA ALA A 43 6.51 -19.93 -14.52
C ALA A 43 6.56 -21.46 -14.60
N SER A 44 5.52 -22.15 -14.11
CA SER A 44 5.41 -23.61 -14.21
C SER A 44 5.18 -24.04 -15.67
N ILE A 45 4.34 -23.33 -16.42
CA ILE A 45 4.14 -23.58 -17.85
C ILE A 45 5.45 -23.35 -18.62
N GLY A 46 6.13 -22.23 -18.37
CA GLY A 46 7.43 -21.93 -18.98
C GLY A 46 8.48 -22.99 -18.63
N GLY A 47 8.58 -23.38 -17.36
CA GLY A 47 9.48 -24.42 -16.88
C GLY A 47 9.20 -25.78 -17.55
N TYR A 48 7.92 -26.13 -17.74
CA TYR A 48 7.53 -27.33 -18.48
C TYR A 48 8.04 -27.30 -19.94
N PHE A 49 7.87 -26.18 -20.65
CA PHE A 49 8.37 -26.05 -22.02
C PHE A 49 9.90 -26.11 -22.08
N VAL A 50 10.60 -25.46 -21.15
CA VAL A 50 12.07 -25.51 -21.07
C VAL A 50 12.54 -26.95 -20.85
N PHE A 51 11.92 -27.68 -19.94
CA PHE A 51 12.27 -29.07 -19.65
C PHE A 51 11.97 -30.00 -20.83
N GLN A 52 10.80 -29.84 -21.48
CA GLN A 52 10.46 -30.60 -22.69
C GLN A 52 11.45 -30.35 -23.82
N TYR A 53 11.83 -29.08 -24.03
CA TYR A 53 12.79 -28.69 -25.04
C TYR A 53 14.19 -29.27 -24.74
N SER A 54 14.62 -29.25 -23.47
CA SER A 54 15.88 -29.86 -23.02
C SER A 54 15.92 -31.36 -23.31
N GLN A 55 14.87 -32.11 -22.92
CA GLN A 55 14.82 -33.55 -23.18
C GLN A 55 14.89 -33.87 -24.68
N GLY A 56 14.16 -33.13 -25.52
CA GLY A 56 14.22 -33.32 -26.97
C GLY A 56 15.64 -33.10 -27.54
N GLN A 57 16.40 -32.15 -26.99
CA GLN A 57 17.80 -31.97 -27.36
C GLN A 57 18.67 -33.13 -26.87
N THR A 58 18.55 -33.54 -25.61
CA THR A 58 19.30 -34.67 -25.03
C THR A 58 19.08 -35.96 -25.81
N GLU A 59 17.83 -36.27 -26.18
CA GLU A 59 17.51 -37.44 -27.00
C GLU A 59 18.15 -37.38 -28.39
N SER A 60 18.06 -36.23 -29.07
CA SER A 60 18.66 -36.06 -30.40
C SER A 60 20.18 -36.19 -30.40
N MET A 61 20.83 -35.66 -29.36
CA MET A 61 22.27 -35.78 -29.14
C MET A 61 22.68 -37.22 -28.86
N MET A 62 21.91 -37.93 -28.01
CA MET A 62 22.16 -39.33 -27.69
C MET A 62 22.05 -40.23 -28.93
N VAL A 63 21.03 -40.02 -29.77
CA VAL A 63 20.87 -40.75 -31.05
C VAL A 63 22.07 -40.52 -31.97
N GLN A 64 22.57 -39.29 -32.05
CA GLN A 64 23.73 -38.96 -32.88
C GLN A 64 25.02 -39.65 -32.39
N LEU A 65 25.26 -39.62 -31.07
CA LEU A 65 26.42 -40.27 -30.45
C LEU A 65 26.40 -41.80 -30.60
N MET A 66 25.23 -42.42 -30.43
CA MET A 66 25.07 -43.87 -30.57
C MET A 66 25.14 -44.36 -32.03
N ALA A 67 24.84 -43.49 -32.99
CA ALA A 67 24.91 -43.82 -34.41
C ALA A 67 26.34 -43.68 -34.99
N ASP A 68 27.28 -43.12 -34.23
CA ASP A 68 28.68 -42.98 -34.65
C ASP A 68 29.50 -44.23 -34.27
N PRO A 69 29.86 -45.09 -35.25
CA PRO A 69 30.60 -46.32 -34.98
C PRO A 69 32.07 -46.08 -34.60
N SER A 70 32.57 -44.83 -34.69
CA SER A 70 33.95 -44.49 -34.37
C SER A 70 34.21 -44.22 -32.88
N LEU A 71 33.13 -44.08 -32.09
CA LEU A 71 33.21 -43.79 -30.67
C LEU A 71 33.29 -45.06 -29.83
N ASP A 72 34.09 -45.02 -28.76
CA ASP A 72 34.14 -46.08 -27.75
C ASP A 72 32.80 -46.14 -26.99
N PRO A 73 32.14 -47.31 -26.88
CA PRO A 73 30.89 -47.46 -26.13
C PRO A 73 30.96 -46.93 -24.69
N SER A 74 32.11 -47.07 -24.03
CA SER A 74 32.30 -46.59 -22.66
C SER A 74 32.31 -45.06 -22.55
N LEU A 75 32.79 -44.37 -23.60
CA LEU A 75 32.76 -42.92 -23.69
C LEU A 75 31.33 -42.42 -23.95
N VAL A 76 30.59 -43.10 -24.83
CA VAL A 76 29.19 -42.78 -25.13
C VAL A 76 28.32 -42.90 -23.87
N ASP A 77 28.48 -43.98 -23.09
CA ASP A 77 27.73 -44.16 -21.84
C ASP A 77 27.98 -43.04 -20.82
N GLY A 78 29.23 -42.59 -20.69
CA GLY A 78 29.58 -41.46 -19.82
C GLY A 78 28.90 -40.15 -20.24
N LEU A 79 28.95 -39.82 -21.54
CA LEU A 79 28.31 -38.62 -22.08
C LEU A 79 26.78 -38.64 -21.93
N VAL A 80 26.16 -39.80 -22.14
CA VAL A 80 24.72 -39.98 -21.95
C VAL A 80 24.33 -39.82 -20.49
N GLN A 81 25.14 -40.35 -19.57
CA GLN A 81 24.91 -40.20 -18.14
C GLN A 81 25.04 -38.74 -17.69
N ASP A 82 26.04 -38.02 -18.20
CA ASP A 82 26.23 -36.60 -17.93
C ASP A 82 25.07 -35.75 -18.46
N ALA A 83 24.58 -36.04 -19.67
CA ALA A 83 23.41 -35.36 -20.23
C ALA A 83 22.15 -35.55 -19.36
N ARG A 84 21.92 -36.78 -18.88
CA ARG A 84 20.80 -37.06 -17.94
C ARG A 84 20.94 -36.35 -16.61
N ASN A 85 22.17 -36.27 -16.08
CA ASN A 85 22.44 -35.51 -14.85
C ASN A 85 22.15 -34.03 -15.06
N HIS A 86 22.52 -33.48 -16.23
CA HIS A 86 22.24 -32.10 -16.60
C HIS A 86 20.73 -31.82 -16.66
N ASP A 87 19.93 -32.69 -17.28
CA ASP A 87 18.47 -32.55 -17.30
C ASP A 87 17.85 -32.57 -15.89
N ARG A 88 18.37 -33.40 -14.99
CA ARG A 88 17.94 -33.42 -13.58
C ARG A 88 18.31 -32.12 -12.87
N ASP A 89 19.53 -31.63 -13.07
CA ASP A 89 20.00 -30.39 -12.46
C ASP A 89 19.19 -29.19 -12.98
N LEU A 90 18.88 -29.15 -14.28
CA LEU A 90 17.99 -28.16 -14.89
C LEU A 90 16.62 -28.14 -14.20
N LEU A 91 16.01 -29.30 -13.96
CA LEU A 91 14.74 -29.39 -13.24
C LEU A 91 14.84 -28.84 -11.81
N VAL A 92 15.91 -29.18 -11.08
CA VAL A 92 16.16 -28.67 -9.73
C VAL A 92 16.32 -27.15 -9.75
N TRP A 93 17.06 -26.59 -10.72
CA TRP A 93 17.23 -25.15 -10.89
C TRP A 93 15.93 -24.44 -11.26
N ILE A 94 15.11 -25.02 -12.13
CA ILE A 94 13.78 -24.47 -12.48
C ILE A 94 12.90 -24.40 -11.23
N ILE A 95 12.75 -25.49 -10.48
CA ILE A 95 11.93 -25.53 -9.27
C ILE A 95 12.44 -24.53 -8.23
N THR A 96 13.75 -24.53 -7.98
CA THR A 96 14.38 -23.61 -7.03
C THR A 96 14.16 -22.16 -7.44
N GLY A 97 14.31 -21.85 -8.73
CA GLY A 97 14.05 -20.52 -9.28
C GLY A 97 12.60 -20.07 -9.12
N ILE A 98 11.63 -20.97 -9.40
CA ILE A 98 10.20 -20.69 -9.21
C ILE A 98 9.89 -20.41 -7.73
N VAL A 99 10.40 -21.23 -6.81
CA VAL A 99 10.20 -21.05 -5.36
C VAL A 99 10.79 -19.72 -4.91
N ALA A 100 12.04 -19.42 -5.28
CA ALA A 100 12.71 -18.17 -4.94
C ALA A 100 11.94 -16.94 -5.47
N MET A 101 11.44 -17.03 -6.71
CA MET A 101 10.62 -15.99 -7.32
C MET A 101 9.29 -15.79 -6.58
N VAL A 102 8.58 -16.87 -6.27
CA VAL A 102 7.32 -16.84 -5.49
C VAL A 102 7.52 -16.20 -4.12
N VAL A 103 8.57 -16.59 -3.40
CA VAL A 103 8.89 -16.02 -2.08
C VAL A 103 9.20 -14.53 -2.19
N THR A 104 10.02 -14.15 -3.16
CA THR A 104 10.42 -12.75 -3.38
C THR A 104 9.23 -11.86 -3.75
N LEU A 105 8.37 -12.35 -4.65
CA LEU A 105 7.14 -11.64 -5.05
C LEU A 105 6.13 -11.55 -3.91
N GLY A 106 5.96 -12.63 -3.14
CA GLY A 106 5.09 -12.63 -1.96
C GLY A 106 5.55 -11.61 -0.93
N PHE A 107 6.85 -11.61 -0.61
CA PHE A 107 7.44 -10.64 0.33
C PHE A 107 7.28 -9.20 -0.18
N THR A 108 7.66 -8.94 -1.43
CA THR A 108 7.58 -7.60 -2.04
C THR A 108 6.14 -7.10 -2.12
N GLY A 109 5.20 -7.98 -2.50
CA GLY A 109 3.77 -7.67 -2.56
C GLY A 109 3.21 -7.25 -1.20
N ILE A 110 3.60 -7.94 -0.12
CA ILE A 110 3.21 -7.57 1.25
C ILE A 110 3.77 -6.19 1.63
N VAL A 111 5.05 -5.94 1.36
CA VAL A 111 5.70 -4.65 1.68
C VAL A 111 5.03 -3.49 0.95
N ILE A 112 4.77 -3.63 -0.35
CA ILE A 112 4.10 -2.60 -1.15
C ILE A 112 2.68 -2.36 -0.64
N THR A 113 1.92 -3.43 -0.38
CA THR A 113 0.53 -3.26 0.02
C THR A 113 0.40 -2.66 1.43
N HIS A 114 1.39 -2.86 2.31
CA HIS A 114 1.45 -2.15 3.58
C HIS A 114 1.62 -0.64 3.41
N LYS A 115 2.50 -0.20 2.50
CA LYS A 115 2.68 1.23 2.20
C LYS A 115 1.40 1.91 1.69
N MET A 116 0.50 1.15 1.06
CA MET A 116 -0.79 1.66 0.58
C MET A 116 -1.89 1.66 1.66
N ALA A 117 -1.97 0.60 2.47
CA ALA A 117 -3.09 0.39 3.39
C ALA A 117 -3.22 1.50 4.44
N GLY A 118 -2.10 1.99 4.99
CA GLY A 118 -2.09 3.06 5.98
C GLY A 118 -2.69 4.38 5.45
N PRO A 119 -2.15 4.92 4.33
CA PRO A 119 -2.69 6.10 3.67
C PRO A 119 -4.17 5.98 3.27
N VAL A 120 -4.60 4.83 2.74
CA VAL A 120 -6.01 4.59 2.39
C VAL A 120 -6.93 4.66 3.61
N PHE A 121 -6.55 4.01 4.71
CA PHE A 121 -7.34 4.04 5.94
C PHE A 121 -7.49 5.46 6.50
N LYS A 122 -6.39 6.23 6.50
CA LYS A 122 -6.42 7.63 6.90
C LYS A 122 -7.33 8.45 6.00
N MET A 123 -7.26 8.25 4.68
CA MET A 123 -8.12 8.94 3.73
C MET A 123 -9.61 8.65 3.99
N LYS A 124 -9.96 7.37 4.18
CA LYS A 124 -11.34 6.97 4.49
C LYS A 124 -11.87 7.64 5.76
N ARG A 125 -11.01 7.82 6.77
CA ARG A 125 -11.38 8.54 7.99
C ARG A 125 -11.65 10.03 7.72
N LEU A 126 -10.73 10.71 7.02
CA LEU A 126 -10.87 12.13 6.68
C LEU A 126 -12.09 12.40 5.80
N LEU A 127 -12.36 11.53 4.82
CA LEU A 127 -13.56 11.62 3.98
C LEU A 127 -14.85 11.54 4.80
N ARG A 128 -14.89 10.69 5.84
CA ARG A 128 -16.05 10.61 6.74
C ARG A 128 -16.20 11.84 7.62
N GLU A 129 -15.09 12.40 8.10
CA GLU A 129 -15.09 13.65 8.87
C GLU A 129 -15.67 14.79 8.01
N VAL A 130 -15.17 14.96 6.78
CA VAL A 130 -15.70 15.94 5.82
C VAL A 130 -17.17 15.67 5.46
N ALA A 131 -17.55 14.41 5.26
CA ALA A 131 -18.96 14.04 4.98
C ALA A 131 -19.90 14.31 6.17
N ALA A 132 -19.38 14.28 7.40
CA ALA A 132 -20.11 14.67 8.60
C ALA A 132 -20.17 16.21 8.79
N GLY A 133 -19.54 16.97 7.89
CA GLY A 133 -19.44 18.43 7.96
C GLY A 133 -18.31 18.92 8.87
N ASP A 134 -17.43 18.06 9.38
CA ASP A 134 -16.25 18.48 10.13
C ASP A 134 -15.13 18.86 9.15
N LEU A 135 -14.96 20.17 8.94
CA LEU A 135 -13.89 20.75 8.14
C LEU A 135 -12.76 21.28 9.01
N SER A 136 -12.70 21.00 10.32
CA SER A 136 -11.69 21.57 11.21
C SER A 136 -10.27 21.04 10.96
N ARG A 137 -10.13 19.80 10.46
CA ARG A 137 -8.82 19.11 10.39
C ARG A 137 -8.08 19.38 9.08
N LYS A 138 -6.81 19.77 9.15
CA LYS A 138 -5.96 19.89 7.95
C LYS A 138 -5.63 18.50 7.40
N PRO A 139 -6.06 18.17 6.16
CA PRO A 139 -5.65 16.92 5.54
C PRO A 139 -4.15 16.92 5.26
N GLY A 140 -3.48 15.77 5.37
CA GLY A 140 -2.06 15.66 5.05
C GLY A 140 -1.50 14.26 5.30
N LEU A 141 -0.61 13.80 4.42
CA LEU A 141 0.11 12.53 4.56
C LEU A 141 1.57 12.72 4.94
N ARG A 142 2.22 11.61 5.31
CA ARG A 142 3.67 11.58 5.50
C ARG A 142 4.34 11.71 4.13
N LYS A 143 5.54 12.32 4.08
CA LYS A 143 6.36 12.37 2.85
C LYS A 143 6.74 10.95 2.43
N GLY A 144 6.55 10.62 1.15
CA GLY A 144 6.92 9.33 0.56
C GLY A 144 5.81 8.27 0.54
N ASP A 145 4.58 8.65 0.90
CA ASP A 145 3.40 7.82 0.68
C ASP A 145 2.92 7.94 -0.78
N GLU A 146 2.50 6.84 -1.37
CA GLU A 146 2.11 6.76 -2.79
C GLU A 146 0.83 7.55 -3.12
N LEU A 147 -0.01 7.82 -2.12
CA LEU A 147 -1.26 8.58 -2.26
C LEU A 147 -1.09 10.09 -2.03
N GLN A 148 0.14 10.60 -2.07
CA GLN A 148 0.42 12.00 -1.77
C GLN A 148 -0.27 12.96 -2.73
N SER A 149 -0.30 12.66 -4.04
CA SER A 149 -1.01 13.48 -5.04
C SER A 149 -2.52 13.50 -4.80
N LEU A 150 -3.13 12.36 -4.51
CA LEU A 150 -4.55 12.27 -4.16
C LEU A 150 -4.88 13.07 -2.91
N PHE A 151 -4.01 13.03 -1.89
CA PHE A 151 -4.16 13.84 -0.69
C PHE A 151 -4.02 15.34 -0.95
N GLN A 152 -3.16 15.74 -1.89
CA GLN A 152 -3.01 17.13 -2.29
C GLN A 152 -4.32 17.64 -2.90
N THR A 153 -4.86 16.94 -3.90
CA THR A 153 -6.16 17.29 -4.52
C THR A 153 -7.31 17.26 -3.50
N PHE A 154 -7.32 16.29 -2.58
CA PHE A 154 -8.31 16.25 -1.50
C PHE A 154 -8.17 17.46 -0.56
N SER A 155 -6.95 17.89 -0.25
CA SER A 155 -6.70 19.06 0.59
C SER A 155 -7.22 20.34 -0.07
N GLU A 156 -6.94 20.52 -1.36
CA GLU A 156 -7.44 21.65 -2.16
C GLU A 156 -8.98 21.69 -2.17
N MET A 157 -9.64 20.53 -2.31
CA MET A 157 -11.10 20.44 -2.22
C MET A 157 -11.61 20.85 -0.83
N VAL A 158 -11.00 20.36 0.25
CA VAL A 158 -11.40 20.71 1.64
C VAL A 158 -11.19 22.20 1.90
N ASP A 159 -10.10 22.78 1.40
CA ASP A 159 -9.82 24.20 1.57
C ASP A 159 -10.83 25.07 0.80
N ALA A 160 -11.22 24.68 -0.42
CA ALA A 160 -12.30 25.35 -1.15
C ALA A 160 -13.67 25.24 -0.43
N LEU A 161 -13.96 24.11 0.22
CA LEU A 161 -15.17 23.96 1.05
C LEU A 161 -15.15 24.88 2.28
N ARG A 162 -13.99 24.99 2.94
CA ARG A 162 -13.81 25.89 4.08
C ARG A 162 -14.00 27.34 3.69
N GLU A 163 -13.43 27.75 2.56
CA GLU A 163 -13.57 29.11 2.04
C GLU A 163 -15.04 29.47 1.82
N ARG A 164 -15.81 28.58 1.17
CA ARG A 164 -17.27 28.76 1.03
C ARG A 164 -18.03 28.87 2.36
N GLN A 165 -17.65 28.08 3.37
CA GLN A 165 -18.26 28.17 4.71
C GLN A 165 -17.88 29.48 5.41
N ARG A 166 -16.66 29.98 5.22
CA ARG A 166 -16.23 31.30 5.74
C ARG A 166 -17.01 32.44 5.10
N ASP A 167 -17.20 32.42 3.79
CA ASP A 167 -18.01 33.43 3.09
C ASP A 167 -19.47 33.43 3.61
N THR A 168 -20.00 32.24 3.87
CA THR A 168 -21.32 32.07 4.49
C THR A 168 -21.36 32.68 5.89
N LEU A 169 -20.32 32.47 6.72
CA LEU A 169 -20.23 33.10 8.04
C LEU A 169 -20.17 34.61 7.98
N VAL A 170 -19.37 35.18 7.09
CA VAL A 170 -19.28 36.65 6.93
C VAL A 170 -20.67 37.22 6.61
N THR A 171 -21.40 36.58 5.69
CA THR A 171 -22.77 36.99 5.33
C THR A 171 -23.73 36.88 6.52
N LEU A 172 -23.65 35.80 7.32
CA LEU A 172 -24.47 35.63 8.52
C LEU A 172 -24.15 36.67 9.60
N ASP A 173 -22.87 37.01 9.77
CA ASP A 173 -22.41 38.02 10.72
C ASP A 173 -22.90 39.43 10.36
N GLU A 174 -22.93 39.76 9.07
CA GLU A 174 -23.51 41.02 8.58
C GLU A 174 -25.04 41.07 8.78
N LEU A 175 -25.74 39.96 8.53
CA LEU A 175 -27.19 39.88 8.75
C LEU A 175 -27.56 40.07 10.23
N ILE A 176 -26.79 39.51 11.16
CA ILE A 176 -27.03 39.66 12.60
C ILE A 176 -26.86 41.12 13.07
N LYS A 177 -26.03 41.92 12.39
CA LYS A 177 -25.86 43.35 12.67
C LYS A 177 -27.05 44.20 12.18
N THR A 178 -27.90 43.67 11.29
CA THR A 178 -29.05 44.39 10.75
C THR A 178 -30.23 44.36 11.74
N PRO A 179 -30.89 45.51 12.02
CA PRO A 179 -32.05 45.57 12.91
C PRO A 179 -33.17 44.63 12.44
N GLY A 180 -33.68 43.76 13.32
CA GLY A 180 -34.74 42.78 13.05
C GLY A 180 -34.26 41.36 12.79
N ALA A 181 -33.16 41.17 12.05
CA ALA A 181 -32.55 39.85 11.84
C ALA A 181 -31.71 39.38 13.05
N SER A 182 -31.16 40.33 13.81
CA SER A 182 -30.42 40.07 15.06
C SER A 182 -31.19 39.18 16.03
N ASN A 183 -32.53 39.25 16.06
CA ASN A 183 -33.34 38.47 17.01
C ASN A 183 -33.72 37.06 16.53
N ASP A 184 -33.46 36.69 15.28
CA ASP A 184 -33.82 35.38 14.76
C ASP A 184 -32.90 34.29 15.33
N ALA A 185 -33.45 33.48 16.25
CA ALA A 185 -32.75 32.35 16.86
C ALA A 185 -32.24 31.34 15.81
N LYS A 186 -32.90 31.21 14.65
CA LYS A 186 -32.47 30.30 13.58
C LYS A 186 -31.22 30.80 12.88
N VAL A 187 -31.10 32.12 12.66
CA VAL A 187 -29.92 32.73 12.03
C VAL A 187 -28.69 32.55 12.93
N ARG A 188 -28.83 32.80 14.23
CA ARG A 188 -27.77 32.56 15.22
C ARG A 188 -27.37 31.09 15.29
N ALA A 189 -28.35 30.18 15.38
CA ALA A 189 -28.07 28.74 15.39
C ALA A 189 -27.37 28.26 14.10
N LEU A 190 -27.71 28.83 12.95
CA LEU A 190 -27.03 28.52 11.69
C LEU A 190 -25.59 29.03 11.67
N ARG A 191 -25.35 30.28 12.12
CA ARG A 191 -24.00 30.86 12.29
C ARG A 191 -23.14 29.95 13.16
N ASP A 192 -23.64 29.57 14.32
CA ASP A 192 -22.91 28.74 15.28
C ASP A 192 -22.58 27.36 14.70
N ARG A 193 -23.52 26.75 13.96
CA ARG A 193 -23.30 25.47 13.28
C ARG A 193 -22.22 25.55 12.22
N VAL A 194 -22.23 26.61 11.40
CA VAL A 194 -21.20 26.80 10.36
C VAL A 194 -19.84 27.07 11.00
N ARG A 195 -19.80 27.90 12.06
CA ARG A 195 -18.58 28.20 12.82
C ARG A 195 -17.96 26.93 13.43
N ALA A 196 -18.81 26.10 14.05
CA ALA A 196 -18.41 24.81 14.59
C ALA A 196 -17.85 23.87 13.51
N SER A 197 -18.40 23.91 12.28
CA SER A 197 -17.91 23.08 11.16
C SER A 197 -16.48 23.42 10.75
N LEU A 198 -16.04 24.67 10.95
CA LEU A 198 -14.66 25.12 10.70
C LEU A 198 -13.71 24.85 11.87
N GLY A 199 -14.24 24.48 13.04
CA GLY A 199 -13.46 24.31 14.27
C GLY A 199 -13.04 25.62 14.94
N ASP A 200 -13.69 26.74 14.60
CA ASP A 200 -13.42 28.03 15.21
C ASP A 200 -14.12 28.11 16.59
N PRO A 201 -13.44 28.59 17.66
CA PRO A 201 -14.05 28.69 18.98
C PRO A 201 -15.23 29.69 18.98
N PRO A 202 -16.24 29.50 19.84
CA PRO A 202 -17.32 30.46 20.01
C PRO A 202 -16.76 31.81 20.49
N GLU A 203 -17.39 32.93 20.10
CA GLU A 203 -17.03 34.23 20.68
C GLU A 203 -17.43 34.19 22.14
N GLU A 204 -16.44 34.33 23.03
CA GLU A 204 -16.70 34.63 24.43
C GLU A 204 -17.50 35.94 24.43
N GLY A 205 -18.74 35.84 24.90
CA GLY A 205 -19.70 36.94 24.83
C GLY A 205 -19.18 38.18 25.52
N GLU A 206 -19.25 39.32 24.81
CA GLU A 206 -19.37 40.64 25.42
C GLU A 206 -20.77 40.85 25.98
#